data_AF-A0A914M4Z5-F1
#
_entry.id   AF-A0A914M4Z5-F1
#
_cell.length_a   1.000
_cell.length_b   1.000
_cell.length_c   1.000
_cell.angle_alpha   90.00
_cell.angle_beta   90.00
_cell.angle_gamma   90.00
#
_symmetry.space_group_name_H-M   'P 1'
#
loop_
_entity.id
_entity.type
_entity.pdbx_description
1 polymer ?
#
loop_
_entity_poly.entity_id
_entity_poly.type
_entity_poly.pdbx_seq_one_letter_code
_entity_poly.pdbx_strand_id
1 'polypeptide(L)'
;MWPLSSIIHYHMQNENIPQSFKLESFILSADDVVGCCLVYPPSRVENKMPYVFYTQNGKQICKAIVLEGNNNYYQPFIQVTGYAVETNFGQNLEAKPFSYDISKHLVAEEFYEFY
;
A
#
# COMPACT_ATOMS: atom_id res chain seq x y z
N MET A 1 -12.28 -20.44 15.02
CA MET A 1 -12.14 -19.15 14.32
C MET A 1 -11.36 -19.44 13.05
N TRP A 2 -11.96 -19.32 11.86
CA TRP A 2 -11.29 -19.65 10.60
C TRP A 2 -10.29 -18.54 10.27
N PRO A 3 -9.06 -18.85 9.83
CA PRO A 3 -8.12 -17.82 9.42
C PRO A 3 -8.70 -17.11 8.19
N LEU A 4 -8.99 -15.81 8.34
CA LEU A 4 -9.37 -14.97 7.22
C LEU A 4 -8.14 -14.84 6.32
N SER A 5 -8.18 -15.48 5.16
CA SER A 5 -7.19 -15.20 4.12
C SER A 5 -7.34 -13.75 3.69
N SER A 6 -6.32 -12.94 3.93
CA SER A 6 -6.33 -11.54 3.54
C SER A 6 -5.59 -11.40 2.22
N ILE A 7 -6.35 -11.11 1.18
CA ILE A 7 -5.87 -10.93 -0.18
C ILE A 7 -5.82 -9.43 -0.43
N ILE A 8 -4.67 -8.94 -0.88
CA ILE A 8 -4.59 -7.60 -1.45
C ILE A 8 -4.96 -7.70 -2.92
N HIS A 9 -5.99 -6.97 -3.29
CA HIS A 9 -6.37 -6.76 -4.69
C HIS A 9 -5.83 -5.40 -5.15
N TYR A 10 -5.16 -5.39 -6.29
CA TYR A 10 -4.82 -4.14 -6.97
C TYR A 10 -5.20 -4.23 -8.45
N HIS A 11 -5.58 -3.09 -9.00
CA HIS A 11 -6.01 -2.99 -10.39
C HIS A 11 -5.14 -1.94 -11.07
N MET A 12 -4.48 -2.33 -12.16
CA MET A 12 -3.84 -1.38 -13.06
C MET A 12 -4.83 -1.04 -14.17
N GLN A 13 -5.05 0.24 -14.45
CA GLN A 13 -6.10 0.71 -15.36
C GLN A 13 -5.98 0.14 -16.79
N ASN A 14 -4.78 -0.31 -17.18
CA ASN A 14 -4.47 -0.88 -18.49
C ASN A 14 -4.58 -2.42 -18.55
N GLU A 15 -4.87 -3.08 -17.43
CA GLU A 15 -5.06 -4.53 -17.39
C GLU A 15 -6.52 -4.86 -17.08
N ASN A 16 -7.15 -5.66 -17.93
CA ASN A 16 -8.51 -6.16 -17.69
C ASN A 16 -8.56 -7.27 -16.62
N ILE A 17 -7.44 -7.57 -15.97
CA ILE A 17 -7.31 -8.67 -15.01
C ILE A 17 -6.81 -8.07 -13.69
N PRO A 18 -7.64 -8.09 -12.62
CA PRO A 18 -7.18 -7.71 -11.29
C PRO A 18 -6.00 -8.58 -10.87
N GLN A 19 -4.89 -7.95 -10.50
CA GLN A 19 -3.77 -8.67 -9.91
C GLN A 19 -4.02 -8.83 -8.40
N SER A 20 -3.59 -9.95 -7.83
CA SER A 20 -3.73 -10.21 -6.40
C SER A 20 -2.58 -11.05 -5.88
N PHE A 21 -2.20 -10.81 -4.63
CA PHE A 21 -1.25 -11.65 -3.92
C PHE A 21 -1.77 -11.90 -2.52
N LYS A 22 -1.43 -13.09 -2.01
CA LYS A 22 -1.80 -13.50 -0.67
C LYS A 22 -0.77 -12.95 0.32
N LEU A 23 -1.24 -12.33 1.39
CA LEU A 23 -0.40 -12.05 2.54
C LEU A 23 -0.28 -13.32 3.38
N GLU A 24 0.94 -13.81 3.57
CA GLU A 24 1.17 -15.10 4.26
C GLU A 24 0.79 -15.07 5.76
N SER A 25 0.76 -13.90 6.39
CA SER A 25 0.59 -13.74 7.85
C SER A 25 -0.23 -12.53 8.27
N PHE A 26 -1.15 -12.06 7.44
CA PHE A 26 -1.99 -10.92 7.78
C PHE A 26 -3.26 -11.35 8.50
N ILE A 27 -3.35 -10.96 9.77
CA ILE A 27 -4.51 -11.13 10.63
C ILE A 27 -4.95 -9.74 11.05
N LEU A 28 -6.21 -9.39 10.80
CA LEU A 28 -6.77 -8.10 11.16
C LEU A 28 -7.53 -8.19 12.49
N SER A 29 -7.22 -7.30 13.41
CA SER A 29 -7.94 -7.08 14.67
C SER A 29 -8.76 -5.80 14.61
N ALA A 30 -9.74 -5.63 15.51
CA ALA A 30 -10.64 -4.47 15.50
C ALA A 30 -9.92 -3.11 15.64
N ASP A 31 -8.79 -3.08 16.35
CA ASP A 31 -8.02 -1.86 16.61
C ASP A 31 -6.84 -1.67 15.63
N ASP A 32 -6.68 -2.55 14.64
CA ASP A 32 -5.57 -2.45 13.69
C ASP A 32 -5.77 -1.30 12.72
N VAL A 33 -4.69 -0.57 12.48
CA VAL A 33 -4.62 0.48 11.46
C VAL A 33 -3.88 -0.05 10.24
N VAL A 34 -4.57 -0.09 9.10
CA VAL A 34 -3.98 -0.46 7.82
C VAL A 34 -3.64 0.79 7.01
N GLY A 35 -2.43 0.82 6.45
CA GLY A 35 -1.97 1.85 5.53
C GLY A 35 -1.76 1.27 4.14
N CYS A 36 -2.16 2.04 3.13
CA CYS A 36 -1.82 1.82 1.73
C CYS A 36 -0.95 3.01 1.28
N CYS A 37 0.28 2.73 0.85
CA CYS A 37 1.28 3.73 0.56
C CYS A 37 1.65 3.66 -0.91
N LEU A 38 1.39 4.75 -1.65
CA LEU A 38 1.84 4.95 -3.02
C LEU A 38 3.05 5.90 -3.00
N VAL A 39 4.16 5.49 -3.59
CA VAL A 39 5.37 6.29 -3.69
C VAL A 39 5.65 6.61 -5.14
N TYR A 40 5.76 7.90 -5.42
CA TYR A 40 6.32 8.40 -6.67
C TYR A 40 7.81 8.69 -6.45
N PRO A 41 8.72 8.04 -7.19
CA PRO A 41 10.13 8.37 -7.11
C PRO A 41 10.38 9.81 -7.58
N PRO A 42 11.44 10.47 -7.09
CA PRO A 42 11.79 11.81 -7.56
C PRO A 42 11.99 11.82 -9.08
N SER A 43 11.45 12.84 -9.76
CA SER A 43 11.46 12.97 -11.23
C SER A 43 12.85 13.01 -11.88
N ARG A 44 13.90 13.20 -11.09
CA ARG A 44 15.29 13.27 -11.56
C ARG A 44 15.98 11.90 -11.65
N VAL A 45 15.33 10.83 -11.20
CA VAL A 45 15.89 9.49 -11.27
C VAL A 45 15.22 8.75 -12.41
N GLU A 46 15.90 8.74 -13.55
CA GLU A 46 15.48 7.99 -14.74
C GLU A 46 15.28 6.51 -14.39
N ASN A 47 14.31 5.87 -15.04
CA ASN A 47 13.97 4.45 -14.88
C ASN A 47 13.36 4.03 -13.53
N LYS A 48 13.02 4.97 -12.63
CA LYS A 48 12.27 4.64 -11.42
C LYS A 48 10.77 4.71 -11.66
N MET A 49 10.09 3.59 -11.46
CA MET A 49 8.62 3.51 -11.51
C MET A 49 8.00 3.76 -10.13
N PRO A 50 6.75 4.27 -10.07
CA PRO A 50 5.98 4.29 -8.84
C PRO A 50 5.84 2.90 -8.25
N TYR A 51 5.68 2.82 -6.93
CA TYR A 51 5.41 1.55 -6.25
C TYR A 51 4.40 1.71 -5.13
N VAL A 52 3.73 0.61 -4.79
CA VAL A 52 2.81 0.54 -3.64
C VAL A 52 3.32 -0.46 -2.61
N PHE A 53 3.19 -0.11 -1.34
CA PHE A 53 3.38 -1.03 -0.23
C PHE A 53 2.30 -0.83 0.82
N TYR A 54 2.18 -1.79 1.71
CA TYR A 54 1.13 -1.81 2.73
C TYR A 54 1.74 -1.88 4.12
N THR A 55 1.02 -1.30 5.08
CA THR A 55 1.44 -1.28 6.48
C THR A 55 0.32 -1.76 7.39
N GLN A 56 0.67 -2.40 8.50
CA GLN A 56 -0.22 -2.67 9.63
C GLN A 56 0.40 -2.05 10.87
N ASN A 57 -0.34 -1.21 11.58
CA ASN A 57 0.10 -0.49 12.77
C ASN A 57 1.45 0.23 12.56
N GLY A 58 1.60 0.87 11.39
CA GLY A 58 2.80 1.61 11.02
C GLY A 58 4.01 0.78 10.61
N LYS A 59 3.90 -0.55 10.52
CA LYS A 59 4.97 -1.45 10.05
C LYS A 59 4.64 -2.00 8.68
N GLN A 60 5.61 -2.02 7.76
CA GLN A 60 5.44 -2.62 6.45
C GLN A 60 5.22 -4.14 6.57
N ILE A 61 4.23 -4.66 5.85
CA ILE A 61 3.79 -6.07 5.96
C ILE A 61 4.05 -6.92 4.71
N CYS A 62 4.52 -6.29 3.62
CA CYS A 62 4.82 -6.99 2.38
C CYS A 62 5.93 -6.28 1.61
N LYS A 63 6.50 -6.97 0.62
CA LYS A 63 7.35 -6.31 -0.39
C LYS A 63 6.53 -5.27 -1.16
N ALA A 64 7.19 -4.20 -1.57
CA ALA A 64 6.57 -3.22 -2.45
C ALA A 64 6.29 -3.83 -3.83
N ILE A 65 5.24 -3.33 -4.48
CA ILE A 65 4.81 -3.72 -5.81
C ILE A 65 5.17 -2.56 -6.73
N VAL A 66 6.11 -2.79 -7.64
CA VAL A 66 6.43 -1.83 -8.69
C VAL A 66 5.22 -1.75 -9.63
N LEU A 67 4.75 -0.54 -9.90
CA LEU A 67 3.61 -0.30 -10.77
C LEU A 67 4.09 -0.11 -12.20
N GLU A 68 3.41 -0.75 -13.15
CA GLU A 68 3.73 -0.60 -14.57
C GLU A 68 3.19 0.74 -15.10
N GLY A 69 4.09 1.54 -15.67
CA GLY A 69 3.78 2.82 -16.27
C GLY A 69 3.69 3.96 -15.24
N ASN A 70 4.13 5.15 -15.66
CA ASN A 70 3.95 6.37 -14.87
C ASN A 70 2.55 6.94 -15.12
N ASN A 71 1.52 6.23 -14.64
CA ASN A 71 0.14 6.70 -14.73
C ASN A 71 -0.16 7.63 -13.56
N ASN A 72 -0.57 8.86 -13.86
CA ASN A 72 -0.93 9.88 -12.86
C ASN A 72 -2.34 9.66 -12.26
N TYR A 73 -2.92 8.46 -12.40
CA TYR A 73 -4.33 8.17 -12.14
C TYR A 73 -4.52 7.01 -11.17
N TYR A 74 -3.74 6.94 -10.10
CA TYR A 74 -4.04 6.02 -9.00
C TYR A 74 -5.08 6.64 -8.07
N GLN A 75 -6.08 5.84 -7.70
CA GLN A 75 -7.10 6.22 -6.74
C GLN A 75 -7.15 5.20 -5.61
N PRO A 76 -7.38 5.65 -4.36
CA PRO A 76 -7.59 4.72 -3.25
C PRO A 76 -8.87 3.91 -3.49
N PHE A 77 -8.81 2.60 -3.26
CA PHE A 77 -9.95 1.69 -3.34
C PHE A 77 -9.96 0.79 -2.11
N ILE A 78 -11.13 0.64 -1.50
CA ILE A 78 -11.33 -0.24 -0.34
C ILE A 78 -12.61 -1.04 -0.59
N GLN A 79 -12.53 -2.35 -0.39
CA GLN A 79 -13.67 -3.25 -0.37
C GLN A 79 -13.70 -3.96 0.98
N VAL A 80 -14.83 -3.89 1.67
CA VAL A 80 -15.01 -4.50 2.99
C VAL A 80 -16.26 -5.37 3.00
N THR A 81 -16.16 -6.58 3.53
CA THR A 81 -17.28 -7.51 3.66
C THR A 81 -17.47 -7.88 5.13
N GLY A 82 -18.56 -7.42 5.75
CA GLY A 82 -18.91 -7.78 7.13
C GLY A 82 -18.19 -6.98 8.23
N TYR A 83 -17.52 -5.88 7.89
CA TYR A 83 -16.87 -4.98 8.85
C TYR A 83 -17.21 -3.51 8.55
N ALA A 84 -17.10 -2.66 9.57
CA ALA A 84 -17.09 -1.21 9.42
C ALA A 84 -15.65 -0.72 9.54
N VAL A 85 -15.27 0.24 8.70
CA VAL A 85 -13.94 0.85 8.72
C VAL A 85 -14.07 2.37 8.74
N GLU A 86 -13.11 3.03 9.37
CA GLU A 86 -12.95 4.49 9.29
C GLU A 86 -11.74 4.81 8.40
N THR A 87 -11.90 5.76 7.48
CA THR A 87 -10.80 6.19 6.61
C THR A 87 -10.15 7.45 7.15
N ASN A 88 -8.82 7.54 7.02
CA ASN A 88 -8.05 8.75 7.32
C ASN A 88 -7.28 9.18 6.06
N PHE A 89 -7.76 10.22 5.41
CA PHE A 89 -7.09 10.85 4.25
C PHE A 89 -6.20 12.03 4.64
N GLY A 90 -5.89 12.20 5.93
CA GLY A 90 -4.99 13.25 6.41
C GLY A 90 -5.66 14.61 6.60
N GLN A 91 -6.99 14.68 6.73
CA GLN A 91 -7.71 15.94 6.98
C GLN A 91 -7.35 16.58 8.34
N ASN A 92 -6.98 15.75 9.33
CA ASN A 92 -6.55 16.22 10.65
C ASN A 92 -5.38 15.38 11.16
N LEU A 93 -4.16 15.76 10.78
CA LEU A 93 -2.94 15.04 11.18
C LEU A 93 -2.53 15.30 12.64
N GLU A 94 -3.03 16.37 13.26
CA GLU A 94 -2.75 16.66 14.67
C GLU A 94 -3.50 15.68 15.59
N ALA A 95 -4.81 15.51 15.37
CA ALA A 95 -5.62 14.60 16.17
C ALA A 95 -5.55 13.15 15.68
N LYS A 96 -5.33 12.94 14.37
CA LYS A 96 -5.28 11.61 13.74
C LYS A 96 -4.10 11.51 12.77
N PRO A 97 -2.86 11.43 13.29
CA PRO A 97 -1.68 11.25 12.44
C PRO A 97 -1.74 9.91 11.71
N PHE A 98 -1.00 9.81 10.59
CA PHE A 98 -0.75 8.51 9.99
C PHE A 98 0.08 7.64 10.94
N SER A 99 -0.27 6.35 11.07
CA SER A 99 0.50 5.42 11.90
C SER A 99 1.88 5.12 11.31
N TYR A 100 2.03 5.21 9.98
CA TYR A 100 3.31 5.06 9.31
C TYR A 100 4.09 6.38 9.35
N ASP A 101 5.32 6.32 9.84
CA ASP A 101 6.24 7.46 9.87
C ASP A 101 6.93 7.62 8.51
N ILE A 102 6.35 8.48 7.66
CA ILE A 102 6.85 8.76 6.31
C ILE A 102 8.27 9.34 6.31
N SER A 103 8.73 9.96 7.40
CA SER A 103 10.08 10.53 7.49
C SER A 103 11.17 9.46 7.58
N LYS A 104 10.79 8.26 8.04
CA LYS A 104 11.65 7.07 8.11
C LYS A 104 11.58 6.21 6.86
N HIS A 105 10.87 6.66 5.83
CA HIS A 105 10.79 5.91 4.58
C HIS A 105 12.15 5.92 3.88
N LEU A 106 12.82 4.78 3.89
CA LEU A 106 14.00 4.55 3.09
C LEU A 106 13.53 4.02 1.73
N VAL A 107 13.88 4.73 0.66
CA VAL A 107 13.75 4.20 -0.70
C VAL A 107 14.79 3.09 -0.81
N ALA A 108 14.38 1.87 -0.48
CA ALA A 108 15.32 0.78 -0.39
C ALA A 108 15.90 0.47 -1.78
N GLU A 109 17.23 0.32 -1.87
CA GLU A 109 17.93 0.00 -3.12
C GLU A 109 17.46 -1.34 -3.71
N GLU A 110 16.94 -2.24 -2.88
CA GLU A 110 16.29 -3.50 -3.24
C GLU A 110 15.08 -3.35 -4.19
N PHE A 111 14.57 -2.13 -4.40
CA PHE A 111 13.52 -1.83 -5.39
C PHE A 111 14.06 -1.37 -6.76
N TYR A 112 15.38 -1.19 -6.89
CA TYR A 112 16.06 -0.70 -8.09
C TYR A 112 17.39 -1.42 -8.36
N GLU A 113 17.42 -2.75 -8.20
CA GLU A 113 18.55 -3.53 -8.74
C GLU A 113 18.54 -3.45 -10.27
N PHE A 114 19.54 -2.77 -10.81
CA PHE A 114 19.81 -2.68 -12.25
C PHE A 114 20.32 -4.05 -12.74
N TYR A 115 19.61 -4.66 -13.69
CA TYR A 115 20.18 -5.65 -14.60
C TYR A 115 20.58 -4.99 -15.92
#